data_AF-A0A8T7FLL5-F1
#
_entry.id   AF-A0A8T7FLL5-F1
#
_cell.length_a   1.000
_cell.length_b   1.000
_cell.length_c   1.000
_cell.angle_alpha   90.00
_cell.angle_beta   90.00
_cell.angle_gamma   90.00
#
_symmetry.space_group_name_H-M   'P 1'
#
loop_
_entity.id
_entity.type
_entity.pdbx_description
1 polymer ?
#
loop_
_entity_poly.entity_id
_entity_poly.type
_entity_poly.pdbx_seq_one_letter_code
_entity_poly.pdbx_strand_id
1 'polypeptide(L)'
;MIVRLDSPALEWALRSHPVQVVDALDPVSSPDFVITPYEMDPALVAAYRGQDFAWSQTPLWKAAVPNMWLRWITLRDMPQTGETIILWARDDLFLDSP
;
A
#
# COMPACT_ATOMS: atom_id res chain seq x y z
N MET A 1 3.47 -8.97 7.51
CA MET A 1 2.39 -9.79 6.91
C MET A 1 1.74 -8.99 5.79
N ILE A 2 1.45 -9.60 4.64
CA ILE A 2 0.74 -8.98 3.51
C ILE A 2 -0.65 -9.61 3.45
N VAL A 3 -1.70 -8.79 3.23
CA VAL A 3 -3.07 -9.31 3.16
C VAL A 3 -3.79 -8.84 1.91
N ARG A 4 -4.36 -9.79 1.16
CA ARG A 4 -5.12 -9.54 -0.08
C ARG A 4 -4.39 -8.65 -1.10
N LEU A 5 -3.08 -8.84 -1.24
CA LEU A 5 -2.29 -8.15 -2.25
C LEU A 5 -1.40 -9.15 -3.00
N ASP A 6 -1.81 -9.51 -4.21
CA ASP A 6 -1.03 -10.35 -5.12
C ASP A 6 -0.08 -9.47 -5.95
N SER A 7 1.05 -9.08 -5.34
CA SER A 7 2.05 -8.23 -6.00
C SER A 7 3.44 -8.86 -5.94
N PRO A 8 3.92 -9.52 -7.02
CA PRO A 8 5.26 -10.09 -7.06
C PRO A 8 6.37 -9.06 -6.81
N ALA A 9 6.13 -7.80 -7.19
CA ALA A 9 7.04 -6.70 -6.91
C ALA A 9 7.15 -6.42 -5.40
N LEU A 10 6.06 -6.55 -4.65
CA LEU A 10 6.05 -6.28 -3.20
C LEU A 10 6.75 -7.41 -2.46
N GLU A 11 6.44 -8.65 -2.83
CA GLU A 11 7.13 -9.83 -2.30
C GLU A 11 8.64 -9.74 -2.54
N TRP A 12 9.05 -9.36 -3.76
CA TRP A 12 10.46 -9.19 -4.08
C TRP A 12 11.13 -8.02 -3.33
N ALA A 13 10.40 -6.91 -3.13
CA ALA A 13 10.89 -5.78 -2.35
C ALA A 13 11.15 -6.17 -0.89
N LEU A 14 10.32 -7.07 -0.35
CA LEU A 14 10.44 -7.58 1.02
C LEU A 14 11.24 -8.89 1.14
N ARG A 15 11.92 -9.34 0.09
CA ARG A 15 12.63 -10.64 0.04
C ARG A 15 13.63 -10.90 1.18
N SER A 16 14.13 -9.85 1.81
CA SER A 16 15.10 -9.94 2.93
C SER A 16 14.42 -10.04 4.29
N HIS A 17 13.10 -10.01 4.36
CA HIS A 17 12.30 -10.09 5.58
C HIS A 17 11.38 -11.32 5.52
N PRO A 18 11.12 -11.99 6.65
CA PRO A 18 10.15 -13.08 6.70
C PRO A 18 8.74 -12.49 6.52
N VAL A 19 8.19 -12.62 5.31
CA VAL A 19 6.84 -12.16 4.98
C VAL A 19 5.90 -13.35 4.87
N GLN A 20 4.76 -13.25 5.54
CA GLN A 20 3.61 -14.13 5.35
C GLN A 20 2.58 -13.39 4.51
N VAL A 21 2.15 -14.00 3.41
CA VAL A 21 1.02 -13.55 2.59
C VAL A 21 -0.19 -14.36 3.00
N VAL A 22 -1.28 -13.68 3.34
CA VAL A 22 -2.55 -14.34 3.70
C VAL A 22 -3.72 -13.70 2.99
N ASP A 23 -4.79 -14.47 2.82
CA ASP A 23 -6.02 -13.98 2.18
C ASP A 23 -6.94 -13.22 3.15
N ALA A 24 -6.80 -13.46 4.45
CA ALA A 24 -7.60 -12.82 5.49
C ALA A 24 -6.80 -12.63 6.77
N LEU A 25 -7.04 -11.51 7.49
CA LEU A 25 -6.52 -11.33 8.83
C LEU A 25 -7.34 -12.14 9.83
N ASP A 26 -6.66 -12.85 10.72
CA ASP A 26 -7.23 -13.33 11.97
C ASP A 26 -7.29 -12.15 12.97
N PRO A 27 -8.46 -11.72 13.46
CA PRO A 27 -8.59 -10.61 14.41
C PRO A 27 -7.77 -10.79 15.70
N VAL A 28 -7.52 -12.04 16.08
CA VAL A 28 -6.78 -12.40 17.31
C VAL A 28 -5.27 -12.39 17.05
N SER A 29 -4.84 -12.40 15.79
CA SER A 29 -3.41 -12.26 15.46
C SER A 29 -2.91 -10.84 15.72
N SER A 30 -1.69 -10.73 16.22
CA SER A 30 -1.05 -9.45 16.53
C SER A 30 0.32 -9.32 15.85
N PRO A 31 0.40 -9.37 14.51
CA PRO A 31 1.66 -9.19 13.79
C PRO A 31 2.27 -7.81 14.05
N ASP A 32 3.61 -7.70 14.05
CA ASP A 32 4.28 -6.40 14.24
C ASP A 32 3.97 -5.42 13.11
N PHE A 33 3.91 -5.92 11.87
CA PHE A 33 3.63 -5.15 10.66
C PHE A 33 2.61 -5.85 9.75
N VAL A 34 1.67 -5.08 9.23
CA VAL A 34 0.65 -5.52 8.25
C VAL A 34 0.65 -4.60 7.04
N ILE A 35 0.58 -5.16 5.84
CA ILE A 35 0.38 -4.40 4.60
C ILE A 35 -0.99 -4.77 4.03
N THR A 36 -1.83 -3.77 3.79
CA THR A 36 -3.17 -3.93 3.21
C THR A 36 -3.36 -3.01 1.99
N PRO A 37 -4.31 -3.32 1.09
CA PRO A 37 -4.82 -2.35 0.12
C PRO A 37 -5.43 -1.13 0.83
N TYR A 38 -5.42 0.03 0.18
CA TYR A 38 -5.94 1.28 0.74
C TYR A 38 -7.40 1.21 1.23
N GLU A 39 -8.24 0.40 0.57
CA GLU A 39 -9.66 0.23 0.91
C GLU A 39 -9.89 -0.68 2.13
N MET A 40 -8.83 -1.30 2.68
CA MET A 40 -8.91 -2.26 3.77
C MET A 40 -8.27 -1.73 5.05
N ASP A 41 -9.11 -1.58 6.07
CA ASP A 41 -8.70 -1.37 7.45
C ASP A 41 -8.46 -2.73 8.14
N PRO A 42 -7.29 -2.98 8.75
CA PRO A 42 -7.05 -4.19 9.53
C PRO A 42 -7.85 -4.13 10.84
N ALA A 43 -9.02 -4.78 10.85
CA ALA A 43 -9.86 -4.97 12.04
C ALA A 43 -9.22 -5.94 13.06
N LEU A 44 -8.07 -5.57 13.61
CA LEU A 44 -7.29 -6.32 14.60
C LEU A 44 -7.61 -5.84 16.03
N VAL A 45 -7.43 -6.74 17.01
CA VAL A 45 -7.66 -6.43 18.43
C VAL A 45 -6.64 -5.43 18.99
N ALA A 46 -5.38 -5.48 18.53
CA ALA A 46 -4.36 -4.52 18.93
C ALA A 46 -4.52 -3.20 18.16
N ALA A 47 -4.07 -2.09 18.74
CA ALA A 47 -4.02 -0.80 18.07
C ALA A 47 -2.89 -0.79 17.02
N TYR A 48 -3.16 -0.20 15.85
CA TYR A 48 -2.20 -0.03 14.77
C TYR A 48 -2.19 1.41 14.27
N ARG A 49 -1.02 1.88 13.85
CA ARG A 49 -0.83 3.12 13.12
C ARG A 49 -0.55 2.79 11.66
N GLY A 50 -1.33 3.38 10.75
CA GLY A 50 -1.20 3.19 9.31
C GLY A 50 -0.52 4.37 8.63
N GLN A 51 0.32 4.08 7.63
CA GLN A 51 0.86 5.05 6.69
C GLN A 51 0.59 4.60 5.26
N ASP A 52 0.04 5.49 4.44
CA ASP A 52 -0.22 5.24 3.03
C ASP A 52 1.04 5.41 2.18
N PHE A 53 1.17 4.54 1.17
CA PHE A 53 2.26 4.55 0.20
C PHE A 53 1.71 4.33 -1.21
N ALA A 54 2.14 5.15 -2.16
CA ALA A 54 1.91 4.90 -3.58
C ALA A 54 2.80 3.73 -4.02
N TRP A 55 2.20 2.56 -4.20
CA TRP A 55 2.91 1.32 -4.53
C TRP A 55 3.31 1.26 -5.99
N SER A 56 2.36 1.59 -6.87
CA SER A 56 2.60 1.65 -8.31
C SER A 56 2.00 2.93 -8.88
N GLN A 57 2.64 3.48 -9.89
CA GLN A 57 2.11 4.60 -10.66
C GLN A 57 2.42 4.36 -12.14
N THR A 58 1.39 4.42 -12.96
CA THR A 58 1.48 4.26 -14.41
C THR A 58 0.76 5.42 -15.08
N PRO A 59 1.40 6.13 -16.03
CA PRO A 59 0.74 7.23 -16.69
C PRO A 59 -0.37 6.71 -17.62
N LEU A 60 -1.47 7.45 -17.69
CA LEU A 60 -2.66 7.09 -18.48
C LEU A 60 -2.51 7.37 -19.98
N TRP A 61 -1.43 6.91 -20.61
CA TRP A 61 -1.14 7.17 -22.03
C TRP A 61 -2.24 6.66 -22.98
N LYS A 62 -2.74 5.45 -22.74
CA LYS A 62 -3.72 4.79 -23.63
C LYS A 62 -5.11 5.43 -23.59
N ALA A 63 -5.46 6.07 -22.47
CA ALA A 63 -6.74 6.74 -22.26
C ALA A 63 -6.62 8.28 -22.32
N ALA A 64 -5.49 8.79 -22.80
CA ALA A 64 -5.20 10.22 -22.81
C ALA A 64 -6.12 10.95 -23.81
N VAL A 65 -6.95 11.84 -23.28
CA VAL A 65 -7.79 12.76 -24.06
C VAL A 65 -7.01 14.04 -24.45
N PRO A 66 -7.46 14.82 -25.45
CA PRO A 66 -6.67 15.93 -26.00
C PRO A 66 -6.18 16.99 -25.00
N ASN A 67 -6.97 17.29 -23.97
CA ASN A 67 -6.57 18.20 -22.89
C ASN A 67 -5.43 17.64 -22.02
N MET A 68 -5.36 16.33 -21.81
CA MET A 68 -4.25 15.67 -21.09
C MET A 68 -2.95 15.78 -21.89
N TRP A 69 -3.01 15.63 -23.22
CA TRP A 69 -1.84 15.84 -24.08
C TRP A 69 -1.34 17.28 -24.07
N LEU A 70 -2.24 18.27 -24.12
CA LEU A 70 -1.86 19.68 -24.01
C LEU A 70 -1.16 19.97 -22.67
N ARG A 71 -1.70 19.43 -21.57
CA ARG A 71 -1.11 19.53 -20.23
C ARG A 71 0.27 18.86 -20.18
N TRP A 72 0.44 17.69 -20.78
CA TRP A 72 1.74 17.03 -20.84
C TRP A 72 2.77 17.79 -21.68
N ILE A 73 2.38 18.34 -22.83
CA ILE A 73 3.31 19.10 -23.69
C ILE A 73 3.81 20.36 -22.97
N THR A 74 2.92 21.03 -22.22
CA THR A 74 3.23 22.30 -21.55
C THR A 74 3.88 22.13 -20.18
N LEU A 75 3.41 21.17 -19.38
CA LEU A 75 3.81 20.99 -17.98
C LEU A 75 4.57 19.69 -17.72
N ARG A 76 4.69 18.81 -18.72
CA ARG A 76 5.19 17.42 -18.56
C ARG A 76 4.43 16.62 -17.52
N ASP A 77 3.16 16.99 -17.34
CA ASP A 77 2.26 16.40 -16.37
C ASP A 77 1.19 15.55 -17.08
N MET A 78 1.29 14.23 -16.90
CA MET A 78 0.32 13.25 -17.36
C MET A 78 -0.35 12.62 -16.15
N PRO A 79 -1.69 12.60 -16.06
CA PRO A 79 -2.39 11.91 -14.98
C PRO A 79 -1.93 10.46 -14.83
N GLN A 80 -1.68 10.08 -13.59
CA GLN A 80 -1.24 8.74 -13.20
C GLN A 80 -2.43 7.95 -12.66
N THR A 81 -2.41 6.65 -12.89
CA THR A 81 -3.22 5.68 -12.16
C THR A 81 -2.30 4.72 -11.44
N GLY A 82 -2.76 4.08 -10.37
CA GLY A 82 -1.93 3.14 -9.65
C GLY A 82 -2.55 2.67 -8.35
N GLU A 83 -1.78 1.86 -7.63
CA GLU A 83 -2.22 1.24 -6.40
C GLU A 83 -1.62 1.96 -5.20
N THR A 84 -2.46 2.16 -4.18
CA THR A 84 -2.03 2.63 -2.87
C THR A 84 -2.17 1.48 -1.88
N ILE A 85 -1.12 1.29 -1.09
CA ILE A 85 -1.11 0.33 0.01
C ILE A 85 -0.95 1.09 1.33
N ILE A 86 -1.40 0.49 2.41
CA ILE A 86 -1.18 1.01 3.76
C ILE A 86 -0.28 0.04 4.50
N LEU A 87 0.82 0.56 5.05
CA LEU A 87 1.66 -0.15 6.01
C LEU A 87 1.21 0.21 7.41
N TRP A 88 0.78 -0.81 8.15
CA TRP A 88 0.37 -0.72 9.53
C TRP A 88 1.47 -1.26 10.43
N ALA A 89 1.80 -0.50 11.46
CA ALA A 89 2.68 -0.94 12.55
C ALA A 89 1.90 -0.94 13.86
N ARG A 90 2.12 -1.96 14.69
CA ARG A 90 1.47 -2.06 15.99
C ARG A 90 1.90 -0.91 16.90
N ASP A 91 0.95 -0.35 17.66
CA ASP A 91 1.15 0.90 18.42
C ASP A 91 2.24 0.81 19.50
N ASP A 92 2.40 -0.37 20.11
CA ASP A 92 3.40 -0.69 21.14
C ASP A 92 4.85 -0.70 20.63
N LEU A 93 5.07 -0.69 19.32
CA LEU A 93 6.40 -0.60 18.71
C LEU A 93 6.97 0.81 18.75
N PHE A 94 6.14 1.81 19.06
CA PHE A 94 6.54 3.21 19.10
C PHE A 94 6.97 3.63 20.51
N LEU A 95 8.03 4.42 20.59
CA LEU A 95 8.62 4.88 21.86
C LEU A 95 7.69 5.82 22.65
N ASP A 96 6.68 6.38 21.99
CA ASP A 96 5.66 7.25 22.57
C ASP A 96 4.36 6.51 22.92
N SER A 97 4.37 5.17 22.84
CA SER A 97 3.27 4.35 23.31
C SER A 97 3.04 4.57 24.82
N PRO A 98 1.77 4.71 25.27
CA PRO A 98 1.41 4.86 26.68
C PRO A 98 1.76 3.65 27.56
#